data_AF-A0A940M3P5-F1
#
_entry.id   AF-A0A940M3P5-F1
#
_cell.length_a   1.000
_cell.length_b   1.000
_cell.length_c   1.000
_cell.angle_alpha   90.00
_cell.angle_beta   90.00
_cell.angle_gamma   90.00
#
_symmetry.space_group_name_H-M   'P 1'
#
loop_
_entity.id
_entity.type
_entity.pdbx_description
1 polymer ?
#
loop_
_entity_poly.entity_id
_entity_poly.type
_entity_poly.pdbx_seq_one_letter_code
_entity_poly.pdbx_strand_id
1 'polypeptide(L)'
;MHLKIRRSQREGGVIIPRLIFCLDARVEFAAEERQNIIRHKLQNEAIYRSGAQRRAAEGSALAAANARARGIETSDLDSFLTSTTDTIGYGLKAVALDAVSRLRLTITVGTLERGQHIECRSMDELLGAEQAILTACENLKAYLDAALTFDGREMILDFSSGEAVVVAQASPEPLLAVPGALSRAGHAPMLAGPGEPLPNVWEPRSSNPAIAAIQGVLGAPLPVRLAWAAGILILFYLYGAIT
;
A
#
# COMPACT_ATOMS: atom_id res chain seq x y z
N MET A 1 -8.64 -15.24 5.03
CA MET A 1 -7.87 -14.42 4.07
C MET A 1 -7.21 -15.29 2.99
N HIS A 2 -7.27 -14.90 1.72
CA HIS A 2 -6.56 -15.54 0.60
C HIS A 2 -5.74 -14.52 -0.19
N LEU A 3 -4.45 -14.78 -0.41
CA LEU A 3 -3.57 -13.95 -1.22
C LEU A 3 -3.45 -14.52 -2.63
N LYS A 4 -3.76 -13.71 -3.64
CA LYS A 4 -3.60 -14.01 -5.07
C LYS A 4 -2.41 -13.23 -5.60
N ILE A 5 -1.39 -13.93 -6.07
CA ILE A 5 -0.20 -13.35 -6.70
C ILE A 5 -0.13 -13.83 -8.15
N ARG A 6 0.15 -12.91 -9.06
CA ARG A 6 0.42 -13.20 -10.47
C ARG A 6 1.74 -12.54 -10.86
N ARG A 7 2.68 -13.35 -11.35
CA ARG A 7 3.92 -12.89 -11.96
C ARG A 7 3.73 -12.84 -13.48
N SER A 8 4.19 -11.77 -14.12
CA SER A 8 4.17 -11.64 -15.58
C SER A 8 5.41 -10.90 -16.07
N GLN A 9 5.68 -10.97 -17.37
CA GLN A 9 6.78 -10.27 -18.01
C GLN A 9 6.25 -9.57 -19.25
N ARG A 10 6.74 -8.37 -19.52
CA ARG A 10 6.48 -7.64 -20.75
C ARG A 10 7.77 -7.07 -21.30
N GLU A 11 7.89 -7.03 -22.61
CA GLU A 11 8.94 -6.25 -23.26
C GLU A 11 8.52 -4.78 -23.25
N GLY A 12 9.34 -3.93 -22.63
CA GLY A 12 9.16 -2.48 -22.59
C GLY A 12 10.26 -1.77 -23.39
N GLY A 13 10.04 -0.49 -23.68
CA GLY A 13 11.02 0.37 -24.36
C GLY A 13 10.79 0.48 -25.86
N VAL A 14 10.55 1.71 -26.34
CA VAL A 14 10.29 2.00 -27.76
C VAL A 14 11.58 1.94 -28.60
N ILE A 15 12.74 2.16 -27.98
CA ILE A 15 14.04 2.29 -28.66
C ILE A 15 14.96 1.09 -28.39
N ILE A 16 14.93 0.55 -27.17
CA ILE A 16 15.72 -0.62 -26.78
C ILE A 16 14.79 -1.55 -26.00
N PRO A 17 14.56 -2.79 -26.46
CA PRO A 17 13.73 -3.75 -25.74
C PRO A 17 14.39 -4.03 -24.38
N ARG A 18 13.65 -3.77 -23.31
CA ARG A 18 14.03 -4.07 -21.94
C ARG A 18 12.93 -4.93 -21.33
N LEU A 19 13.32 -6.05 -20.73
CA LEU A 19 12.39 -6.91 -20.02
C LEU A 19 11.94 -6.21 -18.74
N ILE A 20 10.63 -6.04 -18.57
CA ILE A 20 10.01 -5.52 -17.35
C ILE A 20 9.21 -6.66 -16.73
N PHE A 21 9.51 -6.96 -15.48
CA PHE A 21 8.76 -7.93 -14.70
C PHE A 21 7.61 -7.22 -13.99
N CYS A 22 6.43 -7.81 -14.01
CA CYS A 22 5.23 -7.25 -13.43
C CYS A 22 4.69 -8.21 -12.38
N LEU A 23 4.41 -7.69 -11.18
CA LEU A 23 3.81 -8.41 -10.07
C LEU A 23 2.45 -7.80 -9.76
N ASP A 24 1.40 -8.59 -9.90
CA ASP A 24 0.05 -8.25 -9.47
C ASP A 24 -0.27 -9.04 -8.21
N ALA A 25 -0.59 -8.36 -7.12
CA ALA A 25 -0.98 -8.99 -5.87
C ALA A 25 -2.30 -8.44 -5.36
N ARG A 26 -3.20 -9.33 -4.92
CA ARG A 26 -4.50 -8.97 -4.36
C ARG A 26 -4.85 -9.88 -3.21
N VAL A 27 -5.42 -9.31 -2.15
CA VAL A 27 -5.93 -10.07 -1.00
C VAL A 27 -7.45 -10.10 -1.02
N GLU A 28 -8.01 -11.29 -0.81
CA GLU A 28 -9.42 -11.52 -0.61
C GLU A 28 -9.68 -11.82 0.87
N PHE A 29 -10.44 -10.93 1.50
CA PHE A 29 -10.86 -11.04 2.89
C PHE A 29 -12.21 -11.74 2.99
N ALA A 30 -12.37 -12.61 3.99
CA ALA A 30 -13.67 -13.11 4.40
C ALA A 30 -14.56 -11.97 4.92
N ALA A 31 -15.88 -12.21 4.99
CA ALA A 31 -16.84 -11.18 5.43
C ALA A 31 -16.54 -10.68 6.86
N GLU A 32 -16.21 -11.59 7.77
CA GLU A 32 -15.87 -11.29 9.17
C GLU A 32 -14.58 -10.45 9.27
N GLU A 33 -13.53 -10.86 8.55
CA GLU A 33 -12.25 -10.12 8.48
C GLU A 33 -12.46 -8.70 7.95
N ARG A 34 -13.29 -8.55 6.91
CA ARG A 34 -13.61 -7.23 6.33
C ARG A 34 -14.34 -6.34 7.35
N GLN A 35 -15.24 -6.91 8.14
CA GLN A 35 -15.91 -6.16 9.21
C GLN A 35 -14.93 -5.66 10.27
N ASN A 36 -13.93 -6.48 10.64
CA ASN A 36 -12.88 -6.06 11.57
C ASN A 36 -12.00 -4.95 10.97
N ILE A 37 -11.62 -5.06 9.70
CA ILE A 37 -10.86 -4.01 9.00
C ILE A 37 -11.61 -2.67 9.02
N ILE A 38 -12.93 -2.69 8.78
CA ILE A 38 -13.78 -1.49 8.82
C ILE A 38 -13.90 -0.97 10.26
N ARG A 39 -14.22 -1.84 11.21
CA ARG A 39 -14.40 -1.50 12.64
C ARG A 39 -13.18 -0.80 13.21
N HIS A 40 -11.99 -1.32 12.92
CA HIS A 40 -10.72 -0.81 13.43
C HIS A 40 -10.04 0.20 12.50
N LYS A 41 -10.70 0.63 11.40
CA LYS A 41 -10.20 1.60 10.42
C LYS A 41 -8.83 1.24 9.83
N LEU A 42 -8.55 -0.05 9.67
CA LEU A 42 -7.24 -0.56 9.24
C LEU A 42 -6.95 -0.34 7.74
N GLN A 43 -7.91 0.17 6.96
CA GLN A 43 -7.77 0.33 5.51
C GLN A 43 -6.55 1.16 5.08
N ASN A 44 -6.24 2.21 5.84
CA ASN A 44 -5.13 3.12 5.56
C ASN A 44 -3.85 2.76 6.33
N GLU A 45 -3.89 1.71 7.15
CA GLU A 45 -2.74 1.32 7.96
C GLU A 45 -1.67 0.65 7.10
N ALA A 46 -0.42 1.08 7.30
CA ALA A 46 0.72 0.57 6.57
C ALA A 46 1.24 -0.71 7.24
N ILE A 47 0.87 -1.86 6.69
CA ILE A 47 1.25 -3.19 7.17
C ILE A 47 2.69 -3.58 6.80
N TYR A 48 3.26 -2.90 5.80
CA TYR A 48 4.66 -3.03 5.42
C TYR A 48 5.20 -1.69 4.95
N ARG A 49 6.41 -1.39 5.42
CA ARG A 49 7.23 -0.26 4.99
C ARG A 49 8.61 -0.79 4.67
N SER A 50 9.17 -0.41 3.52
CA SER A 50 10.52 -0.83 3.16
C SER A 50 11.54 -0.36 4.20
N GLY A 51 12.63 -1.10 4.38
CA GLY A 51 13.64 -0.78 5.39
C GLY A 51 14.22 0.63 5.24
N ALA A 52 14.26 1.18 4.02
CA ALA A 52 14.67 2.56 3.80
C ALA A 52 13.63 3.58 4.29
N GLN A 53 12.33 3.34 4.04
CA GLN A 53 11.28 4.17 4.64
C GLN A 53 11.29 4.07 6.16
N ARG A 54 11.54 2.88 6.72
CA ARG A 54 11.64 2.69 8.16
C ARG A 54 12.80 3.51 8.73
N ARG A 55 14.00 3.45 8.14
CA ARG A 55 15.14 4.28 8.56
C ARG A 55 14.91 5.77 8.36
N ALA A 56 14.21 6.18 7.31
CA ALA A 56 13.88 7.59 7.10
C ALA A 56 12.89 8.08 8.17
N ALA A 57 11.89 7.27 8.53
CA ALA A 57 10.93 7.58 9.58
C ALA A 57 11.56 7.56 10.98
N GLU A 58 12.43 6.59 11.26
CA GLU A 58 13.20 6.51 12.51
C GLU A 58 14.21 7.67 12.60
N GLY A 59 14.91 7.98 11.51
CA GLY A 59 15.84 9.09 11.42
C GLY A 59 15.16 10.43 11.62
N SER A 60 13.98 10.65 11.03
CA SER A 60 13.20 11.87 11.24
C SER A 60 12.63 11.97 12.66
N ALA A 61 12.18 10.86 13.25
CA ALA A 61 11.72 10.84 14.63
C ALA A 61 12.85 11.15 15.62
N LEU A 62 14.05 10.59 15.41
CA LEU A 62 15.22 10.84 16.24
C LEU A 62 15.75 12.27 16.06
N ALA A 63 15.74 12.79 14.83
CA ALA A 63 16.06 14.19 14.56
C ALA A 63 15.07 15.15 15.25
N ALA A 64 13.77 14.85 15.19
CA ALA A 64 12.74 15.64 15.86
C ALA A 64 12.87 15.60 17.40
N ALA A 65 13.20 14.43 17.97
CA ALA A 65 13.46 14.29 19.40
C ALA A 65 14.70 15.12 19.83
N ASN A 66 15.79 15.05 19.06
CA ASN A 66 16.99 15.83 19.33
C ASN A 66 16.78 17.35 19.18
N ALA A 67 15.99 17.79 18.19
CA ALA A 67 15.65 19.20 18.02
C ALA A 67 14.84 19.72 19.23
N ARG A 68 13.84 18.95 19.69
CA ARG A 68 13.07 19.27 20.90
C ARG A 68 13.95 19.36 22.15
N ALA A 69 14.89 18.42 22.31
CA ALA A 69 15.80 18.41 23.46
C ALA A 69 16.74 19.65 23.50
N ARG A 70 16.96 20.30 22.35
CA ARG A 70 17.82 21.49 22.24
C ARG A 70 17.04 22.81 22.29
N GLY A 71 15.72 22.78 22.48
CA GLY A 71 14.90 24.00 22.50
C GLY A 71 14.92 24.78 21.18
N ILE A 72 15.24 24.11 20.06
CA ILE A 72 15.25 24.74 18.74
C ILE A 72 13.80 24.82 18.28
N GLU A 73 13.21 26.02 18.35
CA GLU A 73 11.90 26.29 17.75
C GLU A 73 12.00 26.18 16.23
N THR A 74 10.97 25.60 15.61
CA THR A 74 10.94 25.25 14.18
C THR A 74 10.96 26.46 13.23
N SER A 75 11.05 27.69 13.76
CA SER A 75 11.13 28.93 13.00
C SER A 75 12.51 29.19 12.39
N ASP A 76 13.60 28.61 12.91
CA ASP A 76 14.98 28.85 12.45
C ASP A 76 15.56 27.70 11.60
N LEU A 77 14.69 26.95 10.92
CA LEU A 77 15.03 25.73 10.17
C LEU A 77 16.02 25.98 9.00
N ASP A 78 16.08 27.22 8.50
CA ASP A 78 16.87 27.60 7.33
C ASP A 78 18.39 27.69 7.62
N SER A 79 18.78 27.96 8.88
CA SER A 79 20.20 28.05 9.27
C SER A 79 20.85 26.70 9.60
N PHE A 80 20.04 25.68 9.91
CA PHE A 80 20.52 24.36 10.29
C PHE A 80 20.84 23.49 9.07
N LEU A 81 20.09 23.68 7.97
CA LEU A 81 20.35 23.02 6.69
C LEU A 81 21.66 23.49 6.04
N THR A 82 22.13 24.71 6.34
CA THR A 82 23.37 25.28 5.80
C THR A 82 24.62 24.99 6.65
N SER A 83 24.49 24.60 7.92
CA SER A 83 25.65 24.46 8.83
C SER A 83 26.16 23.01 8.99
N THR A 84 25.56 22.03 8.33
CA THR A 84 25.88 20.59 8.56
C THR A 84 26.65 19.94 7.39
N THR A 85 27.56 20.68 6.74
CA THR A 85 28.45 20.12 5.70
C THR A 85 29.69 19.40 6.24
N ASP A 86 30.06 19.58 7.52
CA ASP A 86 31.42 19.25 7.97
C ASP A 86 31.53 17.99 8.85
N THR A 87 30.49 17.14 8.95
CA THR A 87 30.58 15.89 9.75
C THR A 87 29.95 14.68 9.05
N ILE A 88 30.41 14.43 7.81
CA ILE A 88 30.04 13.28 6.97
C ILE A 88 31.03 12.12 7.25
N GLY A 89 30.69 11.23 8.19
CA GLY A 89 31.57 10.13 8.62
C GLY A 89 30.93 8.75 8.78
N TYR A 90 29.66 8.54 8.41
CA TYR A 90 28.94 7.27 8.65
C TYR A 90 28.29 6.67 7.39
N GLY A 91 28.71 7.11 6.20
CA GLY A 91 28.01 6.87 4.92
C GLY A 91 28.24 5.54 4.20
N LEU A 92 28.94 4.55 4.77
CA LEU A 92 29.36 3.36 3.99
C LEU A 92 28.58 2.05 4.23
N LYS A 93 27.63 2.00 5.17
CA LYS A 93 26.69 0.85 5.29
C LYS A 93 25.40 1.01 4.47
N ALA A 94 25.28 2.10 3.70
CA ALA A 94 24.08 2.44 2.93
C ALA A 94 23.91 1.62 1.62
N VAL A 95 24.98 1.01 1.10
CA VAL A 95 25.00 0.50 -0.29
C VAL A 95 24.34 -0.88 -0.46
N ALA A 96 24.50 -1.80 0.48
CA ALA A 96 23.82 -3.11 0.42
C ALA A 96 22.30 -3.02 0.71
N LEU A 97 21.85 -1.88 1.25
CA LEU A 97 20.44 -1.56 1.47
C LEU A 97 19.85 -0.74 0.34
N ASP A 98 20.63 -0.38 -0.69
CA ASP A 98 20.17 0.51 -1.75
C ASP A 98 19.25 -0.19 -2.77
N ALA A 99 19.39 -1.50 -2.96
CA ALA A 99 18.46 -2.25 -3.82
C ALA A 99 17.06 -2.35 -3.20
N VAL A 100 16.97 -2.52 -1.88
CA VAL A 100 15.70 -2.52 -1.13
C VAL A 100 15.21 -1.08 -0.86
N SER A 101 16.09 -0.07 -0.89
CA SER A 101 15.73 1.34 -0.65
C SER A 101 14.97 1.99 -1.80
N ARG A 102 15.23 1.54 -3.04
CA ARG A 102 14.61 2.10 -4.26
C ARG A 102 13.15 1.72 -4.41
N LEU A 103 12.72 0.64 -3.77
CA LEU A 103 11.32 0.29 -3.66
C LEU A 103 10.71 1.10 -2.50
N ARG A 104 10.18 2.28 -2.83
CA ARG A 104 9.27 3.05 -1.96
C ARG A 104 7.89 2.37 -1.90
N LEU A 105 7.90 1.08 -1.57
CA LEU A 105 6.71 0.27 -1.47
C LEU A 105 6.10 0.46 -0.08
N THR A 106 5.06 1.29 -0.01
CA THR A 106 4.16 1.32 1.14
C THR A 106 2.98 0.43 0.81
N ILE A 107 2.83 -0.68 1.53
CA ILE A 107 1.68 -1.56 1.36
C ILE A 107 0.69 -1.25 2.48
N THR A 108 -0.52 -0.82 2.11
CA THR A 108 -1.64 -0.68 3.05
C THR A 108 -2.70 -1.75 2.79
N VAL A 109 -3.53 -2.02 3.80
CA VAL A 109 -4.62 -3.00 3.68
C VAL A 109 -5.54 -2.70 2.50
N GLY A 110 -5.93 -1.43 2.33
CA GLY A 110 -6.79 -0.99 1.23
C GLY A 110 -6.13 -1.02 -0.16
N THR A 111 -4.80 -0.97 -0.25
CA THR A 111 -4.10 -1.20 -1.52
C THR A 111 -4.08 -2.68 -1.92
N LEU A 112 -3.85 -3.59 -0.95
CA LEU A 112 -3.89 -5.03 -1.22
C LEU A 112 -5.29 -5.53 -1.58
N GLU A 113 -6.34 -4.99 -0.96
CA GLU A 113 -7.72 -5.36 -1.27
C GLU A 113 -8.11 -5.04 -2.73
N ARG A 114 -7.69 -3.86 -3.21
CA ARG A 114 -7.94 -3.37 -4.57
C ARG A 114 -7.08 -4.07 -5.61
N GLY A 115 -5.92 -4.57 -5.20
CA GLY A 115 -4.90 -5.10 -6.09
C GLY A 115 -3.78 -4.08 -6.28
N GLN A 116 -2.55 -4.53 -6.08
CA GLN A 116 -1.33 -3.73 -6.25
C GLN A 116 -0.55 -4.28 -7.44
N HIS A 117 -0.29 -3.41 -8.42
CA HIS A 117 0.61 -3.69 -9.54
C HIS A 117 1.99 -3.12 -9.22
N ILE A 118 3.05 -3.90 -9.41
CA ILE A 118 4.44 -3.52 -9.17
C ILE A 118 5.26 -3.90 -10.40
N GLU A 119 5.95 -2.92 -10.96
CA GLU A 119 6.88 -3.14 -12.06
C GLU A 119 8.31 -3.19 -11.53
N CYS A 120 9.02 -4.26 -11.88
CA CYS A 120 10.38 -4.56 -11.45
C CYS A 120 11.28 -4.64 -12.67
N ARG A 121 12.48 -4.08 -12.58
CA ARG A 121 13.45 -4.04 -13.69
C ARG A 121 14.35 -5.28 -13.72
N SER A 122 14.44 -5.98 -12.60
CA SER A 122 15.23 -7.18 -12.43
C SER A 122 14.41 -8.26 -11.73
N MET A 123 14.84 -9.51 -11.89
CA MET A 123 14.25 -10.64 -11.19
C MET A 123 14.42 -10.49 -9.66
N ASP A 124 15.55 -9.96 -9.20
CA ASP A 124 15.81 -9.77 -7.77
C ASP A 124 14.85 -8.76 -7.13
N GLU A 125 14.51 -7.67 -7.84
CA GLU A 125 13.47 -6.73 -7.41
C GLU A 125 12.09 -7.41 -7.33
N LEU A 126 11.76 -8.28 -8.30
CA LEU A 126 10.51 -9.03 -8.32
C LEU A 126 10.37 -9.94 -7.10
N LEU A 127 11.40 -10.74 -6.82
CA LEU A 127 11.43 -11.66 -5.69
C LEU A 127 11.41 -10.90 -4.35
N GLY A 128 12.12 -9.77 -4.26
CA GLY A 128 12.08 -8.90 -3.10
C GLY A 128 10.70 -8.28 -2.85
N ALA A 129 10.02 -7.83 -3.91
CA ALA A 129 8.65 -7.30 -3.82
C ALA A 129 7.65 -8.39 -3.38
N GLU A 130 7.78 -9.60 -3.91
CA GLU A 130 6.94 -10.73 -3.49
C GLU A 130 7.13 -11.09 -2.02
N GLN A 131 8.38 -11.21 -1.56
CA GLN A 131 8.67 -11.49 -0.16
C GLN A 131 8.12 -10.38 0.77
N ALA A 132 8.19 -9.12 0.34
CA ALA A 132 7.59 -7.99 1.06
C ALA A 132 6.06 -8.12 1.18
N ILE A 133 5.37 -8.56 0.12
CA ILE A 133 3.91 -8.78 0.14
C ILE A 133 3.55 -9.94 1.06
N LEU A 134 4.30 -11.05 1.02
CA LEU A 134 4.10 -12.19 1.92
C LEU A 134 4.24 -11.75 3.38
N THR A 135 5.33 -11.06 3.71
CA THR A 135 5.58 -10.52 5.06
C THR A 135 4.48 -9.54 5.49
N ALA A 136 4.00 -8.69 4.57
CA ALA A 136 2.89 -7.78 4.85
C ALA A 136 1.61 -8.53 5.21
N CYS A 137 1.30 -9.62 4.49
CA CYS A 137 0.12 -10.45 4.76
C CYS A 137 0.23 -11.21 6.09
N GLU A 138 1.42 -11.67 6.46
CA GLU A 138 1.67 -12.29 7.77
C GLU A 138 1.46 -11.29 8.91
N ASN A 139 1.99 -10.07 8.78
CA ASN A 139 1.76 -9.00 9.74
C ASN A 139 0.26 -8.65 9.84
N LEU A 140 -0.41 -8.51 8.70
CA LEU A 140 -1.85 -8.22 8.67
C LEU A 140 -2.66 -9.31 9.36
N LYS A 141 -2.32 -10.59 9.13
CA LYS A 141 -2.97 -11.70 9.83
C LYS A 141 -2.79 -11.59 11.35
N ALA A 142 -1.57 -11.33 11.81
CA ALA A 142 -1.32 -11.14 13.25
C ALA A 142 -2.13 -9.97 13.83
N TYR A 143 -2.27 -8.87 13.09
CA TYR A 143 -3.14 -7.76 13.49
C TYR A 143 -4.62 -8.14 13.55
N LEU A 144 -5.13 -8.92 12.59
CA LEU A 144 -6.52 -9.38 12.58
C LEU A 144 -6.78 -10.36 13.73
N ASP A 145 -5.84 -11.27 14.01
CA ASP A 145 -5.91 -12.20 15.13
C ASP A 145 -5.91 -11.45 16.47
N ALA A 146 -5.06 -10.42 16.62
CA ALA A 146 -5.08 -9.54 17.78
C ALA A 146 -6.40 -8.75 17.87
N ALA A 147 -6.89 -8.20 16.75
CA ALA A 147 -8.15 -7.44 16.70
C ALA A 147 -9.36 -8.28 17.17
N LEU A 148 -9.37 -9.59 16.92
CA LEU A 148 -10.41 -10.50 17.42
C LEU A 148 -10.45 -10.60 18.95
N THR A 149 -9.33 -10.34 19.63
CA THR A 149 -9.27 -10.33 21.09
C THR A 149 -9.80 -9.04 21.72
N PHE A 150 -9.95 -7.96 20.93
CA PHE A 150 -10.51 -6.69 21.41
C PHE A 150 -12.04 -6.76 21.42
N ASP A 151 -12.58 -7.41 22.46
CA ASP A 151 -14.02 -7.44 22.75
C ASP A 151 -14.50 -6.24 23.57
N GLY A 152 -13.59 -5.34 23.93
CA GLY A 152 -13.87 -4.14 24.73
C GLY A 152 -13.97 -4.41 26.23
N ARG A 153 -13.64 -5.62 26.70
CA ARG A 153 -13.58 -5.91 28.14
C ARG A 153 -12.36 -5.26 28.77
N GLU A 154 -12.55 -4.71 29.97
CA GLU A 154 -11.46 -4.21 30.78
C GLU A 154 -10.73 -5.38 31.47
N MET A 155 -9.40 -5.41 31.31
CA MET A 155 -8.52 -6.32 32.04
C MET A 155 -7.73 -5.52 33.07
N ILE A 156 -7.95 -5.80 34.35
CA ILE A 156 -7.17 -5.21 35.45
C ILE A 156 -5.95 -6.09 35.70
N LEU A 157 -4.77 -5.58 35.34
CA LEU A 157 -3.48 -6.20 35.58
C LEU A 157 -2.87 -5.60 36.85
N ASP A 158 -2.69 -6.42 37.88
CA ASP A 158 -1.95 -5.99 39.08
C ASP A 158 -0.48 -6.40 38.95
N PHE A 159 0.41 -5.42 39.13
CA PHE A 159 1.85 -5.58 39.06
C PHE A 159 2.51 -5.54 40.46
N SER A 160 1.72 -5.50 41.54
CA SER A 160 2.23 -5.46 42.92
C SER A 160 3.14 -6.65 43.27
N SER A 161 2.99 -7.78 42.57
CA SER A 161 3.73 -9.02 42.82
C SER A 161 5.02 -9.19 42.00
N GLY A 162 5.32 -8.28 41.07
CA GLY A 162 6.44 -8.43 40.12
C GLY A 162 6.14 -9.35 38.92
N GLU A 163 5.04 -10.10 38.95
CA GLU A 163 4.45 -10.79 37.79
C GLU A 163 3.09 -10.16 37.45
N ALA A 164 2.75 -10.10 36.16
CA ALA A 164 1.48 -9.54 35.71
C ALA A 164 0.35 -10.55 35.96
N VAL A 165 -0.40 -10.38 37.05
CA VAL A 165 -1.55 -11.23 37.38
C VAL A 165 -2.83 -10.53 36.90
N VAL A 166 -3.65 -11.25 36.13
CA VAL A 166 -5.00 -10.78 35.75
C VAL A 166 -5.91 -10.94 36.96
N VAL A 167 -6.24 -9.85 37.65
CA VAL A 167 -6.97 -9.88 38.93
C VAL A 167 -8.48 -9.92 38.72
N ALA A 168 -8.96 -9.30 37.64
CA ALA A 168 -10.36 -9.37 37.25
C ALA A 168 -10.49 -9.19 35.74
N GLN A 169 -11.28 -10.06 35.11
CA GLN A 169 -11.85 -9.84 33.80
C GLN A 169 -13.33 -9.56 34.03
N ALA A 170 -13.76 -8.32 33.83
CA ALA A 170 -15.18 -7.98 33.94
C ALA A 170 -15.93 -8.78 32.88
N SER A 171 -16.65 -9.82 33.32
CA SER A 171 -17.56 -10.54 32.43
C SER A 171 -18.54 -9.50 31.90
N PRO A 172 -18.75 -9.39 30.57
CA PRO A 172 -19.58 -8.35 30.01
C PRO A 172 -20.94 -8.49 30.68
N GLU A 173 -21.36 -7.43 31.38
CA GLU A 173 -22.63 -7.46 32.09
C GLU A 173 -23.67 -7.99 31.10
N PRO A 174 -24.39 -9.08 31.45
CA PRO A 174 -25.44 -9.58 30.59
C PRO A 174 -26.39 -8.42 30.41
N LEU A 175 -26.39 -7.82 29.20
CA LEU A 175 -27.29 -6.75 28.81
C LEU A 175 -28.67 -7.16 29.30
N LEU A 176 -29.12 -6.51 30.39
CA LEU A 176 -30.40 -6.77 31.02
C LEU A 176 -31.42 -6.77 29.90
N ALA A 177 -32.01 -7.96 29.66
CA ALA A 177 -32.93 -8.20 28.58
C ALA A 177 -33.95 -7.07 28.57
N VAL A 178 -33.90 -6.22 27.55
CA VAL A 178 -34.88 -5.15 27.36
C VAL A 178 -36.25 -5.83 27.28
N PRO A 179 -37.13 -5.67 28.28
CA PRO A 179 -38.41 -6.32 28.25
C PRO A 179 -39.29 -5.58 27.22
N GLY A 180 -39.66 -6.29 26.16
CA GLY A 180 -40.80 -5.93 25.33
C GLY A 180 -40.50 -5.01 24.15
N ALA A 181 -40.23 -5.62 22.99
CA ALA A 181 -40.66 -5.06 21.72
C ALA A 181 -41.52 -6.10 21.00
N LEU A 182 -42.77 -5.74 20.79
CA LEU A 182 -43.84 -6.56 20.26
C LEU A 182 -43.50 -7.14 18.89
N SER A 183 -43.81 -8.43 18.75
CA SER A 183 -43.87 -9.21 17.53
C SER A 183 -44.69 -8.48 16.45
N ARG A 184 -44.02 -7.97 15.40
CA ARG A 184 -44.68 -7.55 14.16
C ARG A 184 -44.66 -8.71 13.18
N ALA A 185 -45.80 -9.39 13.12
CA ALA A 185 -46.08 -10.48 12.22
C ALA A 185 -45.95 -10.09 10.73
N GLY A 186 -45.43 -11.03 9.94
CA GLY A 186 -45.85 -11.25 8.56
C GLY A 186 -45.16 -10.45 7.47
N HIS A 187 -44.03 -10.95 6.96
CA HIS A 187 -43.68 -10.79 5.55
C HIS A 187 -43.21 -12.12 4.97
N ALA A 188 -43.96 -12.61 3.99
CA ALA A 188 -43.77 -13.89 3.34
C ALA A 188 -42.50 -13.90 2.47
N PRO A 189 -41.72 -15.00 2.44
CA PRO A 189 -40.61 -15.14 1.52
C PRO A 189 -41.13 -15.48 0.11
N MET A 190 -40.88 -14.61 -0.86
CA MET A 190 -41.00 -14.95 -2.28
C MET A 190 -39.91 -15.94 -2.68
N LEU A 191 -40.33 -16.95 -3.45
CA LEU A 191 -39.54 -18.06 -3.97
C LEU A 191 -38.25 -17.63 -4.67
N ALA A 192 -37.18 -18.39 -4.36
CA ALA A 192 -35.91 -18.39 -5.06
C ALA A 192 -36.04 -18.94 -6.48
N GLY A 193 -35.49 -18.21 -7.46
CA GLY A 193 -35.25 -18.70 -8.82
C GLY A 193 -33.98 -19.56 -8.91
N PRO A 194 -33.90 -20.49 -9.88
CA PRO A 194 -32.77 -21.40 -10.06
C PRO A 194 -31.53 -20.66 -10.59
N GLY A 195 -30.36 -21.12 -10.12
CA GLY A 195 -29.09 -20.43 -10.19
C GLY A 195 -28.52 -20.27 -11.60
N GLU A 196 -28.04 -19.06 -11.88
CA GLU A 196 -27.04 -18.83 -12.91
C GLU A 196 -25.63 -19.06 -12.34
N PRO A 197 -24.77 -19.85 -13.01
CA PRO A 197 -23.36 -19.91 -12.67
C PRO A 197 -22.67 -18.61 -13.10
N LEU A 198 -22.20 -17.83 -12.13
CA LEU A 198 -21.40 -16.63 -12.39
C LEU A 198 -20.07 -17.02 -13.07
N PRO A 199 -19.71 -16.42 -14.22
CA PRO A 199 -18.42 -16.63 -14.84
C PRO A 199 -17.33 -15.93 -14.00
N ASN A 200 -16.48 -16.71 -13.34
CA ASN A 200 -15.23 -16.24 -12.71
C ASN A 200 -14.14 -15.94 -13.77
N VAL A 201 -14.50 -15.19 -14.82
CA VAL A 201 -13.53 -14.72 -15.81
C VAL A 201 -12.91 -13.44 -15.27
N TRP A 202 -11.69 -13.59 -14.78
CA TRP A 202 -10.80 -12.48 -14.42
C TRP A 202 -10.40 -11.74 -15.69
N GLU A 203 -11.20 -10.75 -16.10
CA GLU A 203 -10.77 -9.77 -17.09
C GLU A 203 -9.89 -8.71 -16.40
N PRO A 204 -8.66 -8.47 -16.88
CA PRO A 204 -7.87 -7.34 -16.42
C PRO A 204 -8.58 -6.06 -16.88
N ARG A 205 -9.32 -5.40 -15.97
CA ARG A 205 -9.77 -4.02 -16.19
C ARG A 205 -8.53 -3.15 -16.29
N SER A 206 -8.06 -2.90 -17.52
CA SER A 206 -7.11 -1.83 -17.81
C SER A 206 -7.82 -0.51 -17.54
N SER A 207 -7.72 -0.02 -16.31
CA SER A 207 -8.25 1.28 -15.91
C SER A 207 -7.40 2.39 -16.52
N ASN A 208 -7.67 2.72 -17.80
CA ASN A 208 -7.28 4.01 -18.33
C ASN A 208 -8.23 4.44 -19.48
N PRO A 209 -9.37 5.10 -19.19
CA PRO A 209 -10.25 5.64 -20.24
C PRO A 209 -9.58 6.77 -21.06
N ALA A 210 -8.44 7.30 -20.62
CA ALA A 210 -7.69 8.33 -21.32
C ALA A 210 -6.98 7.84 -22.61
N ILE A 211 -6.71 6.53 -22.74
CA ILE A 211 -6.04 5.99 -23.94
C ILE A 211 -7.06 5.66 -25.06
N ALA A 212 -8.31 5.31 -24.70
CA ALA A 212 -9.36 5.03 -25.68
C ALA A 212 -9.80 6.28 -26.48
N ALA A 213 -9.62 7.48 -25.93
CA ALA A 213 -9.96 8.74 -26.63
C ALA A 213 -8.93 9.16 -27.70
N ILE A 214 -7.70 8.61 -27.70
CA ILE A 214 -6.66 9.00 -28.66
C ILE A 214 -6.72 8.13 -29.93
N GLN A 215 -7.26 6.91 -29.85
CA GLN A 215 -7.40 6.04 -31.03
C GLN A 215 -8.55 6.44 -31.98
N GLY A 216 -9.47 7.34 -31.57
CA GLY A 216 -10.57 7.80 -32.41
C GLY A 216 -10.24 8.98 -33.34
N VAL A 217 -9.12 9.68 -33.17
CA VAL A 217 -8.83 10.95 -33.87
C VAL A 217 -7.69 10.83 -34.89
N LEU A 218 -6.94 9.72 -34.92
CA LEU A 218 -5.78 9.50 -35.79
C LEU A 218 -6.04 8.50 -36.95
N GLY A 219 -7.31 8.31 -37.33
CA GLY A 219 -7.73 7.40 -38.40
C GLY A 219 -7.64 7.95 -39.83
N ALA A 220 -6.94 9.06 -40.07
CA ALA A 220 -6.66 9.55 -41.42
C ALA A 220 -5.16 9.49 -41.70
N PRO A 221 -4.70 8.81 -42.77
CA PRO A 221 -3.30 8.77 -43.14
C PRO A 221 -2.83 10.18 -43.51
N LEU A 222 -2.04 10.80 -42.63
CA LEU A 222 -1.35 12.04 -42.97
C LEU A 222 -0.32 11.74 -44.09
N PRO A 223 -0.25 12.57 -45.14
CA PRO A 223 0.71 12.37 -46.21
C PRO A 223 2.14 12.45 -45.65
N VAL A 224 2.95 11.43 -45.97
CA VAL A 224 4.34 11.21 -45.48
C VAL A 224 5.25 12.46 -45.58
N ARG A 225 4.89 13.42 -46.42
CA ARG A 225 5.63 14.68 -46.61
C ARG A 225 5.50 15.67 -45.44
N LEU A 226 4.45 15.62 -44.62
CA LEU A 226 4.28 16.54 -43.48
C LEU A 226 4.96 16.03 -42.20
N ALA A 227 5.15 14.72 -42.05
CA ALA A 227 5.83 14.14 -40.88
C ALA A 227 7.32 14.50 -40.82
N TRP A 228 7.98 14.64 -41.97
CA TRP A 228 9.40 15.06 -42.04
C TRP A 228 9.61 16.52 -41.63
N ALA A 229 8.67 17.42 -41.95
CA ALA A 229 8.79 18.83 -41.60
C ALA A 229 8.64 19.08 -40.09
N ALA A 230 7.75 18.35 -39.41
CA ALA A 230 7.58 18.45 -37.97
C ALA A 230 8.78 17.90 -37.18
N GLY A 231 9.43 16.82 -37.66
CA GLY A 231 10.62 16.26 -37.04
C GLY A 231 11.84 17.20 -37.09
N ILE A 232 12.02 17.94 -38.19
CA ILE A 232 13.13 18.88 -38.35
C ILE A 232 12.99 20.11 -37.45
N LEU A 233 11.76 20.61 -37.25
CA LEU A 233 11.50 21.76 -36.38
C LEU A 233 11.78 21.48 -34.90
N ILE A 234 11.52 20.25 -34.44
CA ILE A 234 11.83 19.83 -33.06
C ILE A 234 13.33 19.70 -32.84
N LEU A 235 14.07 19.20 -33.84
CA LEU A 235 15.54 19.10 -33.80
C LEU A 235 16.21 20.47 -33.73
N PHE A 236 15.73 21.47 -34.46
CA PHE A 236 16.24 22.84 -34.37
C PHE A 236 15.93 23.50 -33.03
N TYR A 237 14.74 23.26 -32.46
CA TYR A 237 14.36 23.83 -31.17
C TYR A 237 15.20 23.26 -30.01
N LEU A 238 15.57 21.98 -30.07
CA LEU A 238 16.44 21.34 -29.08
C LEU A 238 17.91 21.77 -29.23
N TYR A 239 18.39 22.01 -30.45
CA TYR A 239 19.79 22.40 -30.66
C TYR A 239 20.06 23.87 -30.30
N GLY A 240 19.08 24.76 -30.51
CA GLY A 240 19.20 26.18 -30.15
C GLY A 240 19.12 26.49 -28.65
N ALA A 241 18.70 25.54 -27.82
CA ALA A 241 18.62 25.70 -26.37
C ALA A 241 19.91 25.29 -25.62
N ILE A 242 20.92 24.77 -26.33
CA ILE A 242 22.16 24.22 -25.75
C ILE A 242 23.38 25.13 -26.00
N THR A 243 23.21 26.22 -26.76
CA THR A 243 24.22 27.29 -26.96
C THR A 243 23.80 28.56 -26.25
#